data_AF-A0A316YJ64-F1
#
_entry.id   AF-A0A316YJ64-F1
#
_cell.length_a   1.000
_cell.length_b   1.000
_cell.length_c   1.000
_cell.angle_alpha   90.00
_cell.angle_beta   90.00
_cell.angle_gamma   90.00
#
_symmetry.space_group_name_H-M   'P 1'
#
loop_
_entity.id
_entity.type
_entity.pdbx_description
1 polymer ?
#
loop_
_entity_poly.entity_id
_entity_poly.type
_entity_poly.pdbx_seq_one_letter_code
_entity_poly.pdbx_strand_id
1 'polypeptide(L)'
;MSVLPPSSDMSGNVRELPSTPNSTGPGYAVEGSEELKYTYSFVDNVFDEKKNDLASYYKSWGRVLCILDENLDALYGKAIRSYFAAHGIKPTLHVFKGGELNKNMTTMLDFVDAMDNFGLIRKEPVLVVGGGLASDVVGYACASYRRSTNYIRVGTTLIALIDAAISIKVGINHHGANGSKLKNRLGAYHAPLHTFLDFDFLKTLPQGQTRNGFAEIMKISHCAEKPTWDLLVKYGPQLVKTGFGRKLEEGGNAELKQAADEICRRAILKMLQLESGNLHEIGLDRVIASGHGISPTLELAPFPPLRHGHAITIDMSYTIIMSHSRGLLTDHERDEWFDLAQNVGLTVDHTDLDEGLLFRSIEAITKTRDGKQRFVLAGPYGKCMFANDISDIEFRDILAKHKGYVQSRYPETKGAGQDAYADAGDLGADPEALKREKEAAATANSNGSSSSKLTPAPKEIWTPGSAPAAKAVAA
;
A
#
# COMPACT_ATOMS: atom_id res chain seq x y z
N MET A 1 43.20 8.04 23.35
CA MET A 1 42.03 8.93 23.16
C MET A 1 40.80 8.08 23.42
N SER A 2 40.01 8.39 24.46
CA SER A 2 38.73 7.69 24.65
C SER A 2 37.79 8.11 23.52
N VAL A 3 37.49 7.18 22.62
CA VAL A 3 36.44 7.38 21.62
C VAL A 3 35.15 7.50 22.41
N LEU A 4 34.62 8.71 22.54
CA LEU A 4 33.30 8.90 23.11
C LEU A 4 32.32 8.16 22.21
N PRO A 5 31.43 7.31 22.76
CA PRO A 5 30.43 6.65 21.96
C PRO A 5 29.58 7.71 21.23
N PRO A 6 29.05 7.41 20.03
CA PRO A 6 28.12 8.31 19.36
C PRO A 6 26.95 8.63 20.31
N SER A 7 26.44 9.87 20.26
CA SER A 7 25.21 10.23 20.96
C SER A 7 24.03 9.52 20.28
N SER A 8 23.80 8.28 20.67
CA SER A 8 22.79 7.41 20.09
C SER A 8 22.07 6.69 21.22
N ASP A 9 20.77 6.51 21.01
CA ASP A 9 19.87 5.64 21.76
C ASP A 9 20.03 4.16 21.39
N MET A 10 20.89 3.83 20.42
CA MET A 10 21.21 2.45 20.07
C MET A 10 22.09 1.80 21.13
N SER A 11 21.79 0.54 21.43
CA SER A 11 22.67 -0.31 22.25
C SER A 11 23.39 -1.29 21.34
N GLY A 12 24.68 -1.54 21.60
CA GLY A 12 25.48 -2.44 20.79
C GLY A 12 26.66 -2.99 21.57
N ASN A 13 26.90 -4.29 21.41
CA ASN A 13 28.02 -5.02 22.01
C ASN A 13 28.85 -5.66 20.90
N VAL A 14 30.16 -5.65 21.08
CA VAL A 14 31.11 -6.33 20.20
C VAL A 14 31.84 -7.40 21.00
N ARG A 15 31.91 -8.62 20.48
CA ARG A 15 32.67 -9.72 21.08
C ARG A 15 33.58 -10.38 20.05
N GLU A 16 34.71 -10.86 20.51
CA GLU A 16 35.65 -11.61 19.67
C GLU A 16 35.12 -13.02 19.40
N LEU A 17 35.34 -13.50 18.18
CA LEU A 17 35.04 -14.87 17.76
C LEU A 17 36.35 -15.63 17.59
N PRO A 18 36.41 -16.91 18.00
CA PRO A 18 37.61 -17.71 17.83
C PRO A 18 37.97 -17.85 16.34
N SER A 19 39.28 -18.03 16.08
CA SER A 19 39.76 -18.33 14.72
C SER A 19 39.19 -19.65 14.22
N THR A 20 38.95 -19.74 12.91
CA THR A 20 38.59 -20.97 12.21
C THR A 20 39.79 -21.45 11.38
N PRO A 21 39.82 -22.71 10.90
CA PRO A 21 40.89 -23.19 10.02
C PRO A 21 41.09 -22.35 8.74
N ASN A 22 40.09 -21.56 8.36
CA ASN A 22 40.12 -20.69 7.18
C ASN A 22 40.41 -19.21 7.51
N SER A 23 40.60 -18.84 8.79
CA SER A 23 40.87 -17.46 9.17
C SER A 23 42.35 -17.24 9.52
N THR A 24 42.84 -16.04 9.24
CA THR A 24 44.20 -15.61 9.62
C THR A 24 44.31 -15.13 11.07
N GLY A 25 43.19 -15.12 11.80
CA GLY A 25 43.08 -14.68 13.19
C GLY A 25 41.63 -14.76 13.72
N PRO A 26 41.37 -14.30 14.95
CA PRO A 26 40.03 -14.16 15.52
C PRO A 26 39.14 -13.21 14.70
N GLY A 27 37.83 -13.43 14.74
CA GLY A 27 36.81 -12.56 14.13
C GLY A 27 36.10 -11.69 15.17
N TYR A 28 35.05 -10.99 14.74
CA TYR A 28 34.19 -10.19 15.62
C TYR A 28 32.72 -10.47 15.33
N ALA A 29 31.91 -10.55 16.38
CA ALA A 29 30.46 -10.51 16.31
C ALA A 29 29.97 -9.18 16.88
N VAL A 30 28.96 -8.61 16.22
CA VAL A 30 28.28 -7.38 16.65
C VAL A 30 26.82 -7.72 16.89
N GLU A 31 26.32 -7.39 18.07
CA GLU A 31 24.93 -7.57 18.46
C GLU A 31 24.41 -6.22 18.96
N GLY A 32 23.31 -5.73 18.39
CA GLY A 32 22.75 -4.42 18.74
C GLY A 32 21.25 -4.34 18.56
N SER A 33 20.67 -3.30 19.14
CA SER A 33 19.24 -3.02 19.09
C SER A 33 19.00 -1.55 18.81
N GLU A 34 18.02 -1.26 17.95
CA GLU A 34 17.49 0.07 17.73
C GLU A 34 16.01 0.10 18.15
N GLU A 35 15.58 1.22 18.74
CA GLU A 35 14.20 1.39 19.15
C GLU A 35 13.37 1.95 18.00
N LEU A 36 12.23 1.31 17.70
CA LEU A 36 11.28 1.78 16.70
C LEU A 36 10.07 2.43 17.40
N LYS A 37 9.90 3.74 17.22
CA LYS A 37 8.83 4.54 17.83
C LYS A 37 8.08 5.34 16.78
N TYR A 38 6.76 5.19 16.76
CA TYR A 38 5.85 5.95 15.91
C TYR A 38 4.46 6.00 16.55
N THR A 39 3.66 6.98 16.17
CA THR A 39 2.37 7.26 16.82
C THR A 39 1.28 7.63 15.80
N TYR A 40 0.02 7.52 16.23
CA TYR A 40 -1.16 7.85 15.43
C TYR A 40 -2.08 8.75 16.24
N SER A 41 -2.70 9.74 15.59
CA SER A 41 -3.74 10.58 16.20
C SER A 41 -4.96 10.65 15.28
N PHE A 42 -6.14 10.41 15.84
CA PHE A 42 -7.41 10.73 15.20
C PHE A 42 -7.67 12.22 15.40
N VAL A 43 -7.87 12.94 14.30
CA VAL A 43 -8.13 14.38 14.32
C VAL A 43 -9.27 14.70 13.36
N ASP A 44 -9.98 15.79 13.62
CA ASP A 44 -10.96 16.35 12.69
C ASP A 44 -10.37 17.61 12.07
N ASN A 45 -10.28 17.69 10.75
CA ASN A 45 -9.68 18.81 10.02
C ASN A 45 -8.25 19.12 10.51
N VAL A 46 -7.29 18.33 10.08
CA VAL A 46 -5.86 18.45 10.43
C VAL A 46 -5.25 19.81 10.07
N PHE A 47 -5.87 20.54 9.13
CA PHE A 47 -5.44 21.88 8.69
C PHE A 47 -6.30 23.02 9.27
N ASP A 48 -7.00 22.79 10.39
CA ASP A 48 -7.68 23.84 11.15
C ASP A 48 -6.67 24.80 11.79
N GLU A 49 -6.65 26.06 11.36
CA GLU A 49 -5.74 27.12 11.84
C GLU A 49 -5.78 27.35 13.36
N LYS A 50 -6.82 26.88 14.05
CA LYS A 50 -6.96 26.98 15.51
C LYS A 50 -6.28 25.84 16.26
N LYS A 51 -5.90 24.75 15.57
CA LYS A 51 -5.33 23.53 16.16
C LYS A 51 -3.83 23.44 15.87
N ASN A 52 -3.03 23.11 16.87
CA ASN A 52 -1.56 23.12 16.73
C ASN A 52 -0.92 21.73 16.64
N ASP A 53 -1.72 20.66 16.55
CA ASP A 53 -1.22 19.28 16.62
C ASP A 53 -0.16 19.00 15.54
N LEU A 54 -0.47 19.31 14.27
CA LEU A 54 0.49 19.15 13.16
C LEU A 54 1.60 20.21 13.22
N ALA A 55 1.27 21.47 13.46
CA ALA A 55 2.24 22.57 13.52
C ALA A 55 3.31 22.37 14.61
N SER A 56 2.99 21.68 15.70
CA SER A 56 3.92 21.41 16.80
C SER A 56 5.18 20.68 16.34
N TYR A 57 5.08 19.79 15.34
CA TYR A 57 6.20 19.06 14.75
C TYR A 57 7.14 19.94 13.91
N TYR A 58 6.64 21.08 13.41
CA TYR A 58 7.34 21.96 12.48
C TYR A 58 7.79 23.28 13.12
N LYS A 59 7.31 23.60 14.32
CA LYS A 59 7.56 24.87 15.00
C LYS A 59 9.05 25.15 15.27
N SER A 60 9.83 24.14 15.63
CA SER A 60 11.28 24.28 15.85
C SER A 60 12.07 24.46 14.56
N TRP A 61 11.53 24.01 13.43
CA TRP A 61 12.15 24.13 12.11
C TRP A 61 11.80 25.46 11.42
N GLY A 62 10.62 26.02 11.72
CA GLY A 62 10.12 27.27 11.13
C GLY A 62 9.72 27.16 9.66
N ARG A 63 9.80 25.96 9.08
CA ARG A 63 9.47 25.64 7.69
C ARG A 63 9.00 24.19 7.57
N VAL A 64 8.38 23.86 6.45
CA VAL A 64 7.95 22.49 6.12
C VAL A 64 8.04 22.25 4.61
N LEU A 65 8.60 21.09 4.24
CA LEU A 65 8.44 20.52 2.89
C LEU A 65 7.24 19.58 2.92
N CYS A 66 6.21 19.91 2.16
CA CYS A 66 4.99 19.11 2.04
C CYS A 66 4.87 18.55 0.63
N ILE A 67 4.75 17.23 0.53
CA ILE A 67 4.60 16.50 -0.73
C ILE A 67 3.15 16.02 -0.85
N LEU A 68 2.49 16.39 -1.95
CA LEU A 68 1.10 16.06 -2.24
C LEU A 68 0.85 16.00 -3.76
N ASP A 69 -0.18 15.28 -4.18
CA ASP A 69 -0.53 15.21 -5.61
C ASP A 69 -1.35 16.43 -6.09
N GLU A 70 -1.43 16.59 -7.40
CA GLU A 70 -2.15 17.69 -8.07
C GLU A 70 -3.63 17.80 -7.69
N ASN A 71 -4.32 16.69 -7.44
CA ASN A 71 -5.73 16.72 -7.03
C ASN A 71 -5.86 17.27 -5.61
N LEU A 72 -4.94 16.89 -4.72
CA LEU A 72 -4.91 17.38 -3.34
C LEU A 72 -4.45 18.83 -3.24
N ASP A 73 -3.51 19.30 -4.07
CA ASP A 73 -3.17 20.73 -4.09
C ASP A 73 -4.36 21.58 -4.57
N ALA A 74 -5.10 21.11 -5.59
CA ALA A 74 -6.30 21.78 -6.07
C ALA A 74 -7.40 21.88 -4.99
N LEU A 75 -7.60 20.82 -4.19
CA LEU A 75 -8.64 20.78 -3.16
C LEU A 75 -8.22 21.44 -1.84
N TYR A 76 -6.99 21.18 -1.39
CA TYR A 76 -6.52 21.44 -0.02
C TYR A 76 -5.25 22.31 0.05
N GLY A 77 -4.58 22.59 -1.08
CA GLY A 77 -3.33 23.37 -1.09
C GLY A 77 -3.48 24.75 -0.44
N LYS A 78 -4.63 25.42 -0.63
CA LYS A 78 -4.94 26.69 0.05
C LYS A 78 -5.04 26.50 1.57
N ALA A 79 -5.76 25.49 2.04
CA ALA A 79 -5.92 25.22 3.47
C ALA A 79 -4.57 24.88 4.13
N ILE A 80 -3.74 24.06 3.49
CA ILE A 80 -2.38 23.72 3.95
C ILE A 80 -1.53 25.00 4.09
N ARG A 81 -1.54 25.86 3.06
CA ARG A 81 -0.78 27.12 3.09
C ARG A 81 -1.24 28.04 4.21
N SER A 82 -2.56 28.22 4.37
CA SER A 82 -3.13 29.05 5.43
C SER A 82 -2.82 28.51 6.84
N TYR A 83 -2.95 27.19 7.05
CA TYR A 83 -2.63 26.52 8.30
C TYR A 83 -1.21 26.85 8.78
N PHE A 84 -0.21 26.57 7.94
CA PHE A 84 1.18 26.82 8.31
C PHE A 84 1.49 28.31 8.46
N ALA A 85 0.89 29.17 7.64
CA ALA A 85 1.03 30.63 7.77
C ALA A 85 0.48 31.14 9.11
N ALA A 86 -0.70 30.67 9.55
CA ALA A 86 -1.29 31.02 10.84
C ALA A 86 -0.40 30.60 12.04
N HIS A 87 0.40 29.56 11.86
CA HIS A 87 1.37 29.10 12.85
C HIS A 87 2.80 29.65 12.68
N GLY A 88 3.02 30.60 11.76
CA GLY A 88 4.33 31.20 11.51
C GLY A 88 5.38 30.24 10.95
N ILE A 89 4.95 29.19 10.25
CA ILE A 89 5.79 28.18 9.62
C ILE A 89 5.72 28.39 8.10
N LYS A 90 6.87 28.43 7.41
CA LYS A 90 6.92 28.63 5.96
C LYS A 90 6.64 27.31 5.20
N PRO A 91 5.51 27.15 4.48
CA PRO A 91 5.26 25.95 3.70
C PRO A 91 5.97 26.03 2.34
N THR A 92 6.58 24.92 1.92
CA THR A 92 6.99 24.65 0.53
C THR A 92 6.25 23.41 0.07
N LEU A 93 5.40 23.55 -0.95
CA LEU A 93 4.65 22.43 -1.50
C LEU A 93 5.38 21.89 -2.74
N HIS A 94 5.69 20.59 -2.74
CA HIS A 94 6.11 19.86 -3.92
C HIS A 94 4.92 19.08 -4.45
N VAL A 95 4.39 19.52 -5.60
CA VAL A 95 3.19 18.95 -6.23
C VAL A 95 3.62 17.97 -7.31
N PHE A 96 3.14 16.73 -7.24
CA PHE A 96 3.47 15.69 -8.21
C PHE A 96 2.23 15.11 -8.88
N LYS A 97 2.45 14.35 -9.96
CA LYS A 97 1.37 13.65 -10.66
C LYS A 97 0.98 12.37 -9.92
N GLY A 98 -0.27 12.31 -9.45
CA GLY A 98 -0.80 11.14 -8.73
C GLY A 98 -1.02 9.91 -9.63
N GLY A 99 -1.46 8.80 -9.03
CA GLY A 99 -1.87 7.58 -9.73
C GLY A 99 -0.78 6.51 -9.93
N GLU A 100 -1.17 5.24 -9.92
CA GLU A 100 -0.31 4.03 -9.78
C GLU A 100 0.81 3.92 -10.83
N LEU A 101 0.66 4.51 -12.02
CA LEU A 101 1.75 4.54 -13.01
C LEU A 101 2.95 5.37 -12.55
N ASN A 102 2.72 6.33 -11.65
CA ASN A 102 3.74 7.14 -11.01
C ASN A 102 4.31 6.47 -9.74
N LYS A 103 3.93 5.23 -9.43
CA LYS A 103 4.52 4.46 -8.33
C LYS A 103 5.82 3.78 -8.76
N ASN A 104 6.82 4.57 -9.15
CA ASN A 104 8.04 4.09 -9.79
C ASN A 104 9.29 4.83 -9.29
N MET A 105 10.47 4.41 -9.76
CA MET A 105 11.76 4.98 -9.35
C MET A 105 11.93 6.44 -9.78
N THR A 106 11.41 6.83 -10.95
CA THR A 106 11.50 8.21 -11.44
C THR A 106 10.82 9.17 -10.49
N THR A 107 9.60 8.85 -10.05
CA THR A 107 8.86 9.66 -9.07
C THR A 107 9.53 9.65 -7.69
N MET A 108 10.13 8.52 -7.27
CA MET A 108 10.91 8.47 -6.03
C MET A 108 12.12 9.41 -6.08
N LEU A 109 12.85 9.44 -7.20
CA LEU A 109 14.01 10.33 -7.38
C LEU A 109 13.60 11.81 -7.46
N ASP A 110 12.46 12.14 -8.07
CA ASP A 110 11.89 13.49 -8.05
C ASP A 110 11.66 13.99 -6.61
N PHE A 111 11.23 13.12 -5.70
CA PHE A 111 11.12 13.48 -4.27
C PHE A 111 12.46 13.65 -3.59
N VAL A 112 13.49 12.88 -3.96
CA VAL A 112 14.85 13.09 -3.48
C VAL A 112 15.37 14.46 -3.92
N ASP A 113 15.16 14.83 -5.19
CA ASP A 113 15.52 16.14 -5.73
C ASP A 113 14.76 17.26 -5.01
N ALA A 114 13.49 17.06 -4.67
CA ALA A 114 12.70 18.01 -3.87
C ALA A 114 13.29 18.21 -2.46
N MET A 115 13.72 17.13 -1.79
CA MET A 115 14.36 17.20 -0.47
C MET A 115 15.71 17.94 -0.55
N ASP A 116 16.50 17.71 -1.59
CA ASP A 116 17.78 18.38 -1.82
C ASP A 116 17.60 19.88 -2.12
N ASN A 117 16.68 20.22 -3.02
CA ASN A 117 16.36 21.61 -3.37
C ASN A 117 15.80 22.40 -2.17
N PHE A 118 15.05 21.74 -1.28
CA PHE A 118 14.60 22.33 -0.02
C PHE A 118 15.74 22.54 1.00
N GLY A 119 16.86 21.86 0.81
CA GLY A 119 17.96 21.83 1.75
C GLY A 119 17.57 21.13 3.06
N LEU A 120 16.91 19.97 2.96
CA LEU A 120 16.40 19.24 4.11
C LEU A 120 17.53 18.87 5.09
N ILE A 121 17.33 19.19 6.38
CA ILE A 121 18.30 18.86 7.43
C ILE A 121 18.05 17.42 7.93
N ARG A 122 19.09 16.72 8.41
CA ARG A 122 19.05 15.25 8.66
C ARG A 122 17.83 14.74 9.44
N LYS A 123 17.37 15.46 10.46
CA LYS A 123 16.23 15.07 11.32
C LYS A 123 14.94 15.86 11.04
N GLU A 124 14.97 16.80 10.10
CA GLU A 124 13.80 17.59 9.71
C GLU A 124 12.80 16.67 9.01
N PRO A 125 11.55 16.57 9.48
CA PRO A 125 10.58 15.66 8.89
C PRO A 125 10.00 16.21 7.59
N VAL A 126 9.81 15.34 6.59
CA VAL A 126 8.98 15.64 5.41
C VAL A 126 7.50 15.44 5.78
N LEU A 127 6.61 16.34 5.34
CA LEU A 127 5.17 16.13 5.44
C LEU A 127 4.67 15.44 4.17
N VAL A 128 3.96 14.32 4.32
CA VAL A 128 3.32 13.59 3.23
C VAL A 128 1.81 13.68 3.38
N VAL A 129 1.13 14.26 2.39
CA VAL A 129 -0.33 14.36 2.36
C VAL A 129 -0.84 13.59 1.15
N GLY A 130 -1.50 12.45 1.38
CA GLY A 130 -2.06 11.69 0.26
C GLY A 130 -2.57 10.29 0.56
N GLY A 131 -2.87 9.58 -0.53
CA GLY A 131 -3.27 8.18 -0.50
C GLY A 131 -2.11 7.21 -0.28
N GLY A 132 -2.36 5.92 -0.56
CA GLY A 132 -1.35 4.86 -0.44
C GLY A 132 -0.12 5.10 -1.31
N LEU A 133 -0.30 5.59 -2.55
CA LEU A 133 0.83 5.90 -3.42
C LEU A 133 1.78 6.94 -2.82
N ALA A 134 1.26 8.10 -2.40
CA ALA A 134 2.09 9.15 -1.81
C ALA A 134 2.81 8.63 -0.56
N SER A 135 2.08 7.91 0.30
CA SER A 135 2.61 7.34 1.55
C SER A 135 3.73 6.32 1.33
N ASP A 136 3.64 5.54 0.25
CA ASP A 136 4.62 4.52 -0.12
C ASP A 136 5.85 5.13 -0.81
N VAL A 137 5.64 5.94 -1.84
CA VAL A 137 6.75 6.45 -2.67
C VAL A 137 7.57 7.49 -1.89
N VAL A 138 6.92 8.44 -1.22
CA VAL A 138 7.63 9.43 -0.40
C VAL A 138 8.25 8.75 0.82
N GLY A 139 7.55 7.80 1.44
CA GLY A 139 8.10 7.02 2.55
C GLY A 139 9.37 6.27 2.14
N TYR A 140 9.42 5.70 0.94
CA TYR A 140 10.61 5.02 0.43
C TYR A 140 11.74 6.00 0.06
N ALA A 141 11.40 7.18 -0.48
CA ALA A 141 12.36 8.27 -0.66
C ALA A 141 12.98 8.67 0.69
N CYS A 142 12.16 8.86 1.74
CA CYS A 142 12.62 9.17 3.10
C CYS A 142 13.48 8.04 3.73
N ALA A 143 13.13 6.78 3.47
CA ALA A 143 13.94 5.64 3.92
C ALA A 143 15.35 5.65 3.30
N SER A 144 15.43 6.08 2.04
CA SER A 144 16.67 6.08 1.25
C SER A 144 17.50 7.36 1.44
N TYR A 145 16.84 8.51 1.62
CA TYR A 145 17.49 9.81 1.73
C TYR A 145 18.36 9.88 2.99
N ARG A 146 19.66 10.09 2.79
CA ARG A 146 20.70 10.02 3.83
C ARG A 146 20.62 8.76 4.70
N ARG A 147 20.18 7.64 4.11
CA ARG A 147 20.00 6.31 4.72
C ARG A 147 18.92 6.22 5.81
N SER A 148 18.21 7.31 6.09
CA SER A 148 17.00 7.39 6.91
C SER A 148 16.73 8.86 7.25
N THR A 149 15.56 9.33 6.85
CA THR A 149 15.02 10.66 7.13
C THR A 149 13.62 10.56 7.69
N ASN A 150 13.34 11.41 8.67
CA ASN A 150 12.06 11.48 9.35
C ASN A 150 10.97 11.97 8.40
N TYR A 151 9.73 11.55 8.65
CA TYR A 151 8.57 12.06 7.93
C TYR A 151 7.30 11.88 8.75
N ILE A 152 6.25 12.61 8.38
CA ILE A 152 4.91 12.58 8.99
C ILE A 152 3.90 12.33 7.89
N ARG A 153 2.89 11.49 8.16
CA ARG A 153 1.83 11.18 7.20
C ARG A 153 0.50 11.84 7.57
N VAL A 154 -0.23 12.26 6.55
CA VAL A 154 -1.66 12.61 6.58
C VAL A 154 -2.34 11.79 5.48
N GLY A 155 -3.06 10.73 5.87
CA GLY A 155 -3.76 9.85 4.93
C GLY A 155 -5.05 10.49 4.41
N THR A 156 -5.29 10.48 3.09
CA THR A 156 -6.46 11.17 2.48
C THR A 156 -7.45 10.25 1.77
N THR A 157 -7.10 8.97 1.64
CA THR A 157 -7.98 7.93 1.05
C THR A 157 -8.38 6.94 2.13
N LEU A 158 -9.48 6.21 1.95
CA LEU A 158 -9.89 5.20 2.92
C LEU A 158 -8.80 4.14 3.10
N ILE A 159 -8.20 3.64 2.01
CA ILE A 159 -7.05 2.70 2.06
C ILE A 159 -5.90 3.28 2.89
N ALA A 160 -5.53 4.53 2.68
CA ALA A 160 -4.46 5.15 3.46
C ALA A 160 -4.82 5.22 4.95
N LEU A 161 -6.04 5.64 5.28
CA LEU A 161 -6.49 5.85 6.65
C LEU A 161 -6.60 4.58 7.48
N ILE A 162 -6.78 3.41 6.86
CA ILE A 162 -7.00 2.13 7.58
C ILE A 162 -5.93 1.07 7.31
N ASP A 163 -5.09 1.23 6.27
CA ASP A 163 -4.07 0.26 5.89
C ASP A 163 -2.75 0.92 5.47
N ALA A 164 -2.68 1.54 4.29
CA ALA A 164 -1.40 1.92 3.69
C ALA A 164 -0.60 2.97 4.49
N ALA A 165 -1.25 3.95 5.13
CA ALA A 165 -0.55 4.90 6.00
C ALA A 165 -0.37 4.36 7.43
N ILE A 166 -1.07 3.28 7.80
CA ILE A 166 -0.93 2.57 9.07
C ILE A 166 0.30 1.67 9.05
N SER A 167 0.52 0.94 7.95
CA SER A 167 1.70 0.11 7.75
C SER A 167 3.01 0.91 7.71
N ILE A 168 4.12 0.33 8.16
CA ILE A 168 5.47 0.90 7.98
C ILE A 168 6.12 0.49 6.65
N LYS A 169 5.42 -0.32 5.84
CA LYS A 169 5.89 -0.72 4.53
C LYS A 169 5.79 0.45 3.58
N VAL A 170 6.85 0.66 2.83
CA VAL A 170 6.95 1.70 1.81
C VAL A 170 7.61 1.11 0.58
N GLY A 171 7.28 1.58 -0.62
CA GLY A 171 7.89 1.03 -1.82
C GLY A 171 7.33 1.51 -3.14
N ILE A 172 7.93 0.98 -4.20
CA ILE A 172 7.62 1.28 -5.59
C ILE A 172 7.45 0.00 -6.40
N ASN A 173 6.75 0.12 -7.52
CA ASN A 173 6.67 -0.93 -8.52
C ASN A 173 7.98 -0.98 -9.31
N HIS A 174 8.33 -2.17 -9.80
CA HIS A 174 9.50 -2.38 -10.65
C HIS A 174 9.12 -3.08 -11.94
N HIS A 175 9.67 -2.59 -13.05
CA HIS A 175 9.54 -3.20 -14.37
C HIS A 175 10.80 -4.04 -14.61
N GLY A 176 10.64 -5.37 -14.61
CA GLY A 176 11.74 -6.32 -14.77
C GLY A 176 12.29 -6.35 -16.20
N ALA A 177 13.50 -6.90 -16.36
CA ALA A 177 14.23 -6.94 -17.63
C ALA A 177 13.51 -7.68 -18.78
N ASN A 178 12.53 -8.53 -18.47
CA ASN A 178 11.69 -9.25 -19.43
C ASN A 178 10.30 -8.61 -19.63
N GLY A 179 10.10 -7.37 -19.18
CA GLY A 179 8.81 -6.69 -19.25
C GLY A 179 7.83 -7.07 -18.13
N SER A 180 8.25 -7.87 -17.13
CA SER A 180 7.39 -8.20 -15.99
C SER A 180 7.04 -6.95 -15.16
N LYS A 181 5.76 -6.78 -14.83
CA LYS A 181 5.29 -5.74 -13.91
C LYS A 181 5.22 -6.30 -12.50
N LEU A 182 6.07 -5.81 -11.60
CA LEU A 182 6.25 -6.35 -10.27
C LEU A 182 5.79 -5.32 -9.24
N LYS A 183 4.64 -5.58 -8.62
CA LYS A 183 4.04 -4.69 -7.60
C LYS A 183 4.89 -4.65 -6.34
N ASN A 184 5.12 -3.45 -5.79
CA ASN A 184 5.82 -3.20 -4.51
C ASN A 184 7.17 -3.94 -4.36
N ARG A 185 7.91 -4.11 -5.47
CA ARG A 185 9.11 -4.97 -5.49
C ARG A 185 10.32 -4.34 -4.80
N LEU A 186 10.44 -3.01 -4.83
CA LEU A 186 11.52 -2.28 -4.18
C LEU A 186 10.91 -1.45 -3.06
N GLY A 187 11.49 -1.51 -1.86
CA GLY A 187 10.88 -0.88 -0.70
C GLY A 187 11.73 -0.97 0.56
N ALA A 188 11.12 -0.56 1.67
CA ALA A 188 11.69 -0.62 3.00
C ALA A 188 10.59 -0.79 4.07
N TYR A 189 11.01 -1.18 5.27
CA TYR A 189 10.23 -1.01 6.49
C TYR A 189 10.70 0.28 7.14
N HIS A 190 9.98 1.38 6.94
CA HIS A 190 10.35 2.71 7.44
C HIS A 190 9.13 3.37 8.06
N ALA A 191 9.16 3.56 9.39
CA ALA A 191 8.03 4.12 10.11
C ALA A 191 8.03 5.65 10.02
N PRO A 192 6.86 6.31 9.87
CA PRO A 192 6.76 7.75 10.07
C PRO A 192 6.95 8.09 11.54
N LEU A 193 7.35 9.32 11.87
CA LEU A 193 7.31 9.79 13.26
C LEU A 193 5.88 9.78 13.82
N HIS A 194 4.95 10.22 12.98
CA HIS A 194 3.54 10.33 13.32
C HIS A 194 2.65 10.19 12.07
N THR A 195 1.47 9.62 12.25
CA THR A 195 0.42 9.57 11.23
C THR A 195 -0.86 10.23 11.77
N PHE A 196 -1.30 11.30 11.13
CA PHE A 196 -2.59 11.93 11.39
C PHE A 196 -3.69 11.24 10.58
N LEU A 197 -4.76 10.87 11.28
CA LEU A 197 -5.92 10.16 10.75
C LEU A 197 -7.12 11.10 10.77
N ASP A 198 -7.27 11.84 9.67
CA ASP A 198 -8.38 12.75 9.45
C ASP A 198 -9.38 12.15 8.46
N PHE A 199 -10.50 11.66 8.98
CA PHE A 199 -11.52 11.04 8.15
C PHE A 199 -12.33 12.06 7.35
N ASP A 200 -12.20 13.37 7.61
CA ASP A 200 -12.90 14.39 6.82
C ASP A 200 -12.41 14.47 5.37
N PHE A 201 -11.24 13.92 5.03
CA PHE A 201 -10.82 13.77 3.63
C PHE A 201 -11.79 12.88 2.82
N LEU A 202 -12.55 11.99 3.47
CA LEU A 202 -13.56 11.15 2.79
C LEU A 202 -14.75 11.96 2.24
N LYS A 203 -14.90 13.24 2.62
CA LYS A 203 -15.90 14.17 2.06
C LYS A 203 -15.74 14.34 0.56
N THR A 204 -14.50 14.44 0.08
CA THR A 204 -14.16 14.69 -1.33
C THR A 204 -13.73 13.42 -2.06
N LEU A 205 -13.50 12.32 -1.34
CA LEU A 205 -13.08 11.06 -1.93
C LEU A 205 -14.16 10.49 -2.87
N PRO A 206 -13.84 10.10 -4.11
CA PRO A 206 -14.79 9.47 -5.03
C PRO A 206 -15.37 8.17 -4.44
N GLN A 207 -16.64 7.88 -4.74
CA GLN A 207 -17.32 6.70 -4.20
C GLN A 207 -16.61 5.38 -4.58
N GLY A 208 -16.06 5.29 -5.80
CA GLY A 208 -15.23 4.16 -6.23
C GLY A 208 -14.02 3.93 -5.33
N GLN A 209 -13.37 5.00 -4.85
CA GLN A 209 -12.25 4.91 -3.91
C GLN A 209 -12.69 4.56 -2.48
N THR A 210 -13.87 5.02 -2.06
CA THR A 210 -14.48 4.58 -0.79
C THR A 210 -14.76 3.07 -0.82
N ARG A 211 -15.32 2.57 -1.93
CA ARG A 211 -15.56 1.14 -2.13
C ARG A 211 -14.25 0.35 -2.18
N ASN A 212 -13.26 0.86 -2.89
CA ASN A 212 -11.92 0.29 -2.99
C ASN A 212 -11.31 0.04 -1.58
N GLY A 213 -11.39 1.02 -0.68
CA GLY A 213 -10.91 0.87 0.70
C GLY A 213 -11.81 0.04 1.62
N PHE A 214 -13.09 -0.09 1.31
CA PHE A 214 -14.02 -0.93 2.09
C PHE A 214 -13.57 -2.40 2.11
N ALA A 215 -13.02 -2.88 0.99
CA ALA A 215 -12.51 -4.25 0.86
C ALA A 215 -11.40 -4.58 1.87
N GLU A 216 -10.55 -3.61 2.22
CA GLU A 216 -9.47 -3.80 3.20
C GLU A 216 -9.98 -3.90 4.64
N ILE A 217 -11.10 -3.24 4.93
CA ILE A 217 -11.79 -3.40 6.22
C ILE A 217 -12.46 -4.78 6.27
N MET A 218 -13.07 -5.24 5.15
CA MET A 218 -13.61 -6.60 5.06
C MET A 218 -12.53 -7.66 5.27
N LYS A 219 -11.34 -7.49 4.68
CA LYS A 219 -10.18 -8.38 4.81
C LYS A 219 -9.85 -8.69 6.27
N ILE A 220 -9.67 -7.65 7.07
CA ILE A 220 -9.25 -7.83 8.46
C ILE A 220 -10.40 -8.28 9.36
N SER A 221 -11.61 -7.76 9.13
CA SER A 221 -12.75 -8.00 10.02
C SER A 221 -13.25 -9.44 9.95
N HIS A 222 -13.39 -10.02 8.75
CA HIS A 222 -13.85 -11.42 8.64
C HIS A 222 -12.86 -12.41 9.29
N CYS A 223 -11.56 -12.09 9.30
CA CYS A 223 -10.50 -12.95 9.84
C CYS A 223 -10.19 -12.72 11.32
N ALA A 224 -10.45 -11.52 11.87
CA ALA A 224 -9.89 -11.13 13.17
C ALA A 224 -10.69 -10.10 13.97
N GLU A 225 -11.79 -9.55 13.45
CA GLU A 225 -12.57 -8.50 14.13
C GLU A 225 -14.06 -8.62 13.76
N LYS A 226 -14.74 -9.58 14.40
CA LYS A 226 -16.18 -9.86 14.19
C LYS A 226 -17.10 -8.66 14.51
N PRO A 227 -16.89 -7.87 15.58
CA PRO A 227 -17.73 -6.68 15.83
C PRO A 227 -17.74 -5.67 14.67
N THR A 228 -16.61 -5.45 14.01
CA THR A 228 -16.45 -4.60 12.83
C THR A 228 -17.19 -5.22 11.67
N TRP A 229 -17.03 -6.53 11.45
CA TRP A 229 -17.78 -7.26 10.43
C TRP A 229 -19.29 -7.06 10.59
N ASP A 230 -19.82 -7.18 11.81
CA ASP A 230 -21.24 -6.99 12.10
C ASP A 230 -21.72 -5.57 11.75
N LEU A 231 -20.90 -4.56 12.03
CA LEU A 231 -21.19 -3.17 11.64
C LEU A 231 -21.10 -2.97 10.10
N LEU A 232 -20.18 -3.64 9.42
CA LEU A 232 -20.10 -3.62 7.96
C LEU A 232 -21.33 -4.24 7.32
N VAL A 233 -21.80 -5.39 7.81
CA VAL A 233 -23.04 -6.04 7.35
C VAL A 233 -24.24 -5.12 7.55
N LYS A 234 -24.32 -4.44 8.71
CA LYS A 234 -25.44 -3.55 9.04
C LYS A 234 -25.48 -2.27 8.20
N TYR A 235 -24.34 -1.63 7.93
CA TYR A 235 -24.28 -0.27 7.36
C TYR A 235 -23.55 -0.16 6.01
N GLY A 236 -23.02 -1.25 5.46
CA GLY A 236 -22.11 -1.26 4.31
C GLY A 236 -22.52 -0.36 3.15
N PRO A 237 -23.72 -0.54 2.56
CA PRO A 237 -24.19 0.28 1.44
C PRO A 237 -24.22 1.78 1.76
N GLN A 238 -24.66 2.14 2.97
CA GLN A 238 -24.71 3.53 3.44
C GLN A 238 -23.31 4.10 3.64
N LEU A 239 -22.38 3.32 4.19
CA LEU A 239 -20.98 3.74 4.39
C LEU A 239 -20.32 4.10 3.05
N VAL A 240 -20.48 3.27 2.02
CA VAL A 240 -19.91 3.56 0.69
C VAL A 240 -20.56 4.80 0.08
N LYS A 241 -21.89 4.87 0.06
CA LYS A 241 -22.63 5.99 -0.57
C LYS A 241 -22.33 7.35 0.08
N THR A 242 -22.11 7.36 1.39
CA THR A 242 -21.96 8.60 2.18
C THR A 242 -20.51 8.98 2.47
N GLY A 243 -19.53 8.26 1.91
CA GLY A 243 -18.12 8.49 2.25
C GLY A 243 -17.86 8.28 3.75
N PHE A 244 -18.34 7.16 4.30
CA PHE A 244 -18.27 6.83 5.74
C PHE A 244 -18.93 7.90 6.62
N GLY A 245 -20.13 8.32 6.21
CA GLY A 245 -20.93 9.32 6.91
C GLY A 245 -20.44 10.76 6.74
N ARG A 246 -19.35 11.00 5.99
CA ARG A 246 -18.73 12.33 5.89
C ARG A 246 -19.40 13.26 4.88
N LYS A 247 -20.07 12.71 3.87
CA LYS A 247 -20.84 13.46 2.87
C LYS A 247 -22.24 13.84 3.33
N LEU A 248 -22.62 13.47 4.56
CA LEU A 248 -23.90 13.86 5.15
C LEU A 248 -23.83 15.32 5.60
N GLU A 249 -24.96 16.03 5.52
CA GLU A 249 -25.09 17.37 6.07
C GLU A 249 -24.90 17.37 7.61
N GLU A 250 -24.58 18.55 8.16
CA GLU A 250 -24.44 18.73 9.61
C GLU A 250 -25.75 18.37 10.32
N GLY A 251 -25.69 17.52 11.35
CA GLY A 251 -26.89 16.96 12.00
C GLY A 251 -27.55 15.79 11.25
N GLY A 252 -26.91 15.25 10.21
CA GLY A 252 -27.34 14.03 9.51
C GLY A 252 -27.36 12.77 10.39
N ASN A 253 -27.33 11.58 9.77
CA ASN A 253 -27.40 10.30 10.47
C ASN A 253 -26.21 10.06 11.43
N ALA A 254 -26.37 10.51 12.69
CA ALA A 254 -25.34 10.45 13.72
C ALA A 254 -24.94 9.01 14.08
N GLU A 255 -25.90 8.08 14.04
CA GLU A 255 -25.66 6.65 14.26
C GLU A 255 -24.69 6.09 13.21
N LEU A 256 -24.88 6.42 11.93
CA LEU A 256 -23.99 5.99 10.85
C LEU A 256 -22.59 6.57 11.01
N LYS A 257 -22.47 7.86 11.38
CA LYS A 257 -21.16 8.49 11.60
C LYS A 257 -20.42 7.83 12.76
N GLN A 258 -21.12 7.58 13.88
CA GLN A 258 -20.56 6.88 15.03
C GLN A 258 -20.11 5.45 14.67
N ALA A 259 -20.93 4.72 13.91
CA ALA A 259 -20.59 3.39 13.43
C ALA A 259 -19.36 3.42 12.49
N ALA A 260 -19.29 4.38 11.57
CA ALA A 260 -18.14 4.57 10.69
C ALA A 260 -16.84 4.80 11.48
N ASP A 261 -16.89 5.66 12.50
CA ASP A 261 -15.74 5.98 13.34
C ASP A 261 -15.31 4.76 14.18
N GLU A 262 -16.28 3.99 14.66
CA GLU A 262 -16.01 2.74 15.37
C GLU A 262 -15.38 1.67 14.48
N ILE A 263 -15.93 1.46 13.28
CA ILE A 263 -15.38 0.55 12.27
C ILE A 263 -13.92 0.87 12.00
N CYS A 264 -13.62 2.14 11.67
CA CYS A 264 -12.27 2.53 11.27
C CYS A 264 -11.28 2.37 12.44
N ARG A 265 -11.66 2.83 13.64
CA ARG A 265 -10.82 2.71 14.84
C ARG A 265 -10.50 1.25 15.19
N ARG A 266 -11.50 0.37 15.12
CA ARG A 266 -11.33 -1.07 15.40
C ARG A 266 -10.45 -1.74 14.35
N ALA A 267 -10.68 -1.45 13.07
CA ALA A 267 -9.88 -1.98 11.97
C ALA A 267 -8.40 -1.59 12.12
N ILE A 268 -8.12 -0.30 12.36
CA ILE A 268 -6.76 0.20 12.58
C ILE A 268 -6.12 -0.47 13.79
N LEU A 269 -6.81 -0.50 14.94
CA LEU A 269 -6.29 -1.13 16.15
C LEU A 269 -5.99 -2.62 15.92
N LYS A 270 -6.87 -3.34 15.22
CA LYS A 270 -6.66 -4.75 14.91
C LYS A 270 -5.46 -4.94 13.99
N MET A 271 -5.29 -4.11 12.98
CA MET A 271 -4.14 -4.16 12.08
C MET A 271 -2.84 -3.96 12.86
N LEU A 272 -2.79 -2.95 13.73
CA LEU A 272 -1.64 -2.69 14.59
C LEU A 272 -1.35 -3.87 15.52
N GLN A 273 -2.37 -4.48 16.13
CA GLN A 273 -2.20 -5.66 16.98
C GLN A 273 -1.61 -6.86 16.23
N LEU A 274 -1.97 -7.04 14.95
CA LEU A 274 -1.48 -8.14 14.13
C LEU A 274 -0.04 -7.92 13.62
N GLU A 275 0.34 -6.67 13.33
CA GLU A 275 1.63 -6.37 12.68
C GLU A 275 2.72 -5.89 13.65
N SER A 276 2.39 -5.31 14.81
CA SER A 276 3.39 -4.71 15.72
C SER A 276 4.40 -5.72 16.26
N GLY A 277 4.02 -6.99 16.38
CA GLY A 277 4.94 -8.09 16.75
C GLY A 277 5.75 -8.65 15.57
N ASN A 278 5.56 -8.12 14.36
CA ASN A 278 6.08 -8.68 13.11
C ASN A 278 6.36 -7.60 12.05
N LEU A 279 6.88 -6.45 12.47
CA LEU A 279 7.00 -5.25 11.64
C LEU A 279 7.90 -5.39 10.40
N HIS A 280 8.84 -6.35 10.42
CA HIS A 280 9.70 -6.71 9.27
C HIS A 280 9.25 -7.98 8.55
N GLU A 281 8.05 -8.50 8.84
CA GLU A 281 7.48 -9.71 8.25
C GLU A 281 8.39 -10.96 8.35
N ILE A 282 9.15 -11.08 9.44
CA ILE A 282 9.97 -12.27 9.71
C ILE A 282 9.05 -13.50 9.86
N GLY A 283 7.91 -13.33 10.53
CA GLY A 283 6.81 -14.28 10.52
C GLY A 283 5.96 -14.14 9.27
N LEU A 284 5.80 -15.21 8.50
CA LEU A 284 5.08 -15.17 7.21
C LEU A 284 3.62 -15.66 7.29
N ASP A 285 3.19 -16.17 8.44
CA ASP A 285 1.79 -16.50 8.71
C ASP A 285 1.05 -15.23 9.15
N ARG A 286 0.57 -14.47 8.17
CA ARG A 286 0.07 -13.11 8.35
C ARG A 286 -1.41 -13.00 8.03
N VAL A 287 -2.22 -12.73 9.06
CA VAL A 287 -3.68 -12.61 8.93
C VAL A 287 -4.05 -11.52 7.92
N ILE A 288 -3.35 -10.39 7.94
CA ILE A 288 -3.63 -9.28 7.02
C ILE A 288 -3.21 -9.56 5.56
N ALA A 289 -2.67 -10.75 5.28
CA ALA A 289 -2.43 -11.24 3.92
C ALA A 289 -3.63 -12.02 3.34
N SER A 290 -4.78 -12.05 4.04
CA SER A 290 -6.05 -12.47 3.46
C SER A 290 -6.35 -11.63 2.20
N GLY A 291 -6.88 -12.28 1.16
CA GLY A 291 -7.12 -11.63 -0.14
C GLY A 291 -5.86 -11.22 -0.91
N HIS A 292 -4.66 -11.68 -0.52
CA HIS A 292 -3.38 -11.36 -1.16
C HIS A 292 -2.59 -12.60 -1.61
N GLY A 293 -3.27 -13.72 -1.86
CA GLY A 293 -2.69 -14.94 -2.43
C GLY A 293 -2.68 -14.98 -3.97
N ILE A 294 -3.77 -14.49 -4.55
CA ILE A 294 -4.08 -14.45 -5.99
C ILE A 294 -4.12 -13.01 -6.49
N SER A 295 -4.63 -12.08 -5.67
CA SER A 295 -4.91 -10.71 -6.09
C SER A 295 -3.72 -9.96 -6.68
N PRO A 296 -2.44 -10.12 -6.26
CA PRO A 296 -1.34 -9.35 -6.85
C PRO A 296 -1.14 -9.63 -8.34
N THR A 297 -1.39 -10.87 -8.77
CA THR A 297 -1.34 -11.26 -10.18
C THR A 297 -2.61 -10.83 -10.91
N LEU A 298 -3.78 -11.07 -10.30
CA LEU A 298 -5.09 -10.76 -10.88
C LEU A 298 -5.30 -9.26 -11.10
N GLU A 299 -4.85 -8.41 -10.16
CA GLU A 299 -5.02 -6.96 -10.22
C GLU A 299 -4.46 -6.37 -11.52
N LEU A 300 -3.33 -6.90 -11.97
CA LEU A 300 -2.59 -6.41 -13.14
C LEU A 300 -2.90 -7.17 -14.43
N ALA A 301 -3.72 -8.23 -14.37
CA ALA A 301 -4.02 -9.08 -15.52
C ALA A 301 -4.93 -8.38 -16.56
N PRO A 302 -6.08 -7.79 -16.19
CA PRO A 302 -6.89 -7.04 -17.15
C PRO A 302 -6.29 -5.67 -17.46
N PHE A 303 -6.73 -5.07 -18.57
CA PHE A 303 -6.42 -3.69 -18.90
C PHE A 303 -7.69 -2.90 -19.25
N PRO A 304 -8.00 -1.79 -18.56
CA PRO A 304 -7.26 -1.22 -17.41
C PRO A 304 -7.15 -2.19 -16.23
N PRO A 305 -6.13 -2.06 -15.35
CA PRO A 305 -6.01 -2.91 -14.16
C PRO A 305 -7.26 -2.82 -13.28
N LEU A 306 -7.54 -3.85 -12.48
CA LEU A 306 -8.55 -3.75 -11.44
C LEU A 306 -8.06 -2.79 -10.35
N ARG A 307 -9.00 -2.08 -9.72
CA ARG A 307 -8.71 -1.43 -8.44
C ARG A 307 -8.34 -2.49 -7.42
N HIS A 308 -7.37 -2.16 -6.57
CA HIS A 308 -6.82 -3.07 -5.58
C HIS A 308 -7.89 -3.80 -4.74
N GLY A 309 -8.83 -3.05 -4.19
CA GLY A 309 -9.98 -3.53 -3.41
C GLY A 309 -10.84 -4.56 -4.13
N HIS A 310 -11.03 -4.41 -5.44
CA HIS A 310 -11.76 -5.40 -6.25
C HIS A 310 -10.94 -6.67 -6.46
N ALA A 311 -9.63 -6.53 -6.76
CA ALA A 311 -8.75 -7.68 -6.90
C ALA A 311 -8.64 -8.51 -5.60
N ILE A 312 -8.51 -7.85 -4.44
CA ILE A 312 -8.48 -8.55 -3.15
C ILE A 312 -9.83 -9.20 -2.83
N THR A 313 -10.96 -8.60 -3.23
CA THR A 313 -12.28 -9.18 -2.99
C THR A 313 -12.50 -10.45 -3.80
N ILE A 314 -12.01 -10.51 -5.04
CA ILE A 314 -12.06 -11.73 -5.86
C ILE A 314 -11.19 -12.86 -5.27
N ASP A 315 -10.04 -12.51 -4.69
CA ASP A 315 -9.21 -13.49 -3.97
C ASP A 315 -9.92 -13.97 -2.68
N MET A 316 -10.45 -13.04 -1.89
CA MET A 316 -11.20 -13.38 -0.69
C MET A 316 -12.42 -14.25 -1.01
N SER A 317 -13.20 -13.94 -2.05
CA SER A 317 -14.38 -14.74 -2.44
C SER A 317 -14.02 -16.18 -2.80
N TYR A 318 -12.87 -16.39 -3.46
CA TYR A 318 -12.31 -17.71 -3.73
C TYR A 318 -11.95 -18.43 -2.43
N THR A 319 -11.23 -17.77 -1.52
CA THR A 319 -10.85 -18.36 -0.22
C THR A 319 -12.02 -18.57 0.74
N ILE A 320 -13.13 -17.83 0.60
CA ILE A 320 -14.38 -18.06 1.35
C ILE A 320 -15.05 -19.35 0.89
N ILE A 321 -15.09 -19.61 -0.43
CA ILE A 321 -15.59 -20.90 -0.97
C ILE A 321 -14.68 -22.06 -0.51
N MET A 322 -13.36 -21.84 -0.44
CA MET A 322 -12.43 -22.82 0.12
C MET A 322 -12.68 -23.09 1.61
N SER A 323 -12.84 -22.02 2.40
CA SER A 323 -13.12 -22.10 3.83
C SER A 323 -14.42 -22.85 4.11
N HIS A 324 -15.47 -22.53 3.36
CA HIS A 324 -16.75 -23.26 3.38
C HIS A 324 -16.59 -24.73 2.98
N SER A 325 -15.85 -25.02 1.89
CA SER A 325 -15.59 -26.39 1.44
C SER A 325 -14.81 -27.23 2.46
N ARG A 326 -14.00 -26.59 3.31
CA ARG A 326 -13.27 -27.22 4.42
C ARG A 326 -14.08 -27.27 5.73
N GLY A 327 -15.34 -26.82 5.73
CA GLY A 327 -16.21 -26.82 6.90
C GLY A 327 -15.87 -25.77 7.96
N LEU A 328 -15.05 -24.76 7.62
CA LEU A 328 -14.69 -23.67 8.53
C LEU A 328 -15.79 -22.60 8.63
N LEU A 329 -16.65 -22.53 7.59
CA LEU A 329 -17.78 -21.61 7.51
C LEU A 329 -19.06 -22.38 7.22
N THR A 330 -20.16 -21.90 7.80
CA THR A 330 -21.52 -22.35 7.47
C THR A 330 -22.00 -21.77 6.13
N ASP A 331 -23.10 -22.32 5.58
CA ASP A 331 -23.76 -21.73 4.41
C ASP A 331 -24.20 -20.27 4.66
N HIS A 332 -24.70 -19.99 5.88
CA HIS A 332 -25.10 -18.63 6.27
C HIS A 332 -23.93 -17.66 6.28
N GLU A 333 -22.80 -18.04 6.91
CA GLU A 333 -21.61 -17.18 6.92
C GLU A 333 -21.10 -16.94 5.50
N ARG A 334 -20.95 -18.00 4.68
CA ARG A 334 -20.57 -17.85 3.26
C ARG A 334 -21.49 -16.85 2.55
N ASP A 335 -22.80 -17.06 2.63
CA ASP A 335 -23.78 -16.23 1.93
C ASP A 335 -23.76 -14.77 2.40
N GLU A 336 -23.65 -14.52 3.70
CA GLU A 336 -23.51 -13.18 4.28
C GLU A 336 -22.26 -12.44 3.74
N TRP A 337 -21.15 -13.17 3.56
CA TRP A 337 -19.93 -12.59 2.98
C TRP A 337 -20.16 -12.06 1.58
N PHE A 338 -20.74 -12.90 0.72
CA PHE A 338 -20.99 -12.57 -0.68
C PHE A 338 -22.05 -11.47 -0.80
N ASP A 339 -23.08 -11.51 0.04
CA ASP A 339 -24.13 -10.49 0.07
C ASP A 339 -23.57 -9.13 0.48
N LEU A 340 -22.73 -9.07 1.52
CA LEU A 340 -22.06 -7.82 1.89
C LEU A 340 -21.21 -7.28 0.72
N ALA A 341 -20.34 -8.12 0.16
CA ALA A 341 -19.45 -7.74 -0.95
C ALA A 341 -20.23 -7.15 -2.14
N GLN A 342 -21.28 -7.84 -2.60
CA GLN A 342 -22.09 -7.39 -3.73
C GLN A 342 -22.96 -6.17 -3.40
N ASN A 343 -23.51 -6.08 -2.19
CA ASN A 343 -24.33 -4.93 -1.77
C ASN A 343 -23.54 -3.63 -1.66
N VAL A 344 -22.23 -3.70 -1.39
CA VAL A 344 -21.33 -2.53 -1.45
C VAL A 344 -20.73 -2.31 -2.85
N GLY A 345 -21.05 -3.19 -3.81
CA GLY A 345 -20.64 -3.14 -5.21
C GLY A 345 -19.23 -3.68 -5.47
N LEU A 346 -18.62 -4.45 -4.57
CA LEU A 346 -17.33 -5.07 -4.81
C LEU A 346 -17.46 -6.29 -5.73
N THR A 347 -16.42 -6.52 -6.53
CA THR A 347 -16.36 -7.66 -7.46
C THR A 347 -16.04 -8.94 -6.71
N VAL A 348 -16.85 -9.98 -6.91
CA VAL A 348 -16.65 -11.30 -6.28
C VAL A 348 -16.18 -12.36 -7.26
N ASP A 349 -16.22 -12.10 -8.57
CA ASP A 349 -15.61 -12.96 -9.59
C ASP A 349 -15.16 -12.14 -10.81
N HIS A 350 -14.20 -12.68 -11.57
CA HIS A 350 -13.69 -12.10 -12.80
C HIS A 350 -13.32 -13.19 -13.81
N THR A 351 -13.45 -12.89 -15.10
CA THR A 351 -13.14 -13.85 -16.18
C THR A 351 -11.69 -14.32 -16.15
N ASP A 352 -10.76 -13.41 -15.83
CA ASP A 352 -9.33 -13.72 -15.75
C ASP A 352 -8.96 -14.56 -14.52
N LEU A 353 -9.87 -14.76 -13.55
CA LEU A 353 -9.69 -15.80 -12.53
C LEU A 353 -9.98 -17.16 -13.18
N ASP A 354 -9.04 -17.62 -13.98
CA ASP A 354 -9.02 -18.93 -14.62
C ASP A 354 -7.92 -19.82 -14.01
N GLU A 355 -7.87 -21.08 -14.45
CA GLU A 355 -6.87 -22.04 -13.96
C GLU A 355 -5.44 -21.55 -14.19
N GLY A 356 -5.18 -20.95 -15.36
CA GLY A 356 -3.86 -20.48 -15.73
C GLY A 356 -3.37 -19.34 -14.82
N LEU A 357 -4.22 -18.34 -14.56
CA LEU A 357 -3.91 -17.25 -13.65
C LEU A 357 -3.78 -17.74 -12.20
N LEU A 358 -4.64 -18.65 -11.77
CA LEU A 358 -4.61 -19.24 -10.43
C LEU A 358 -3.24 -19.88 -10.15
N PHE A 359 -2.77 -20.78 -11.01
CA PHE A 359 -1.49 -21.48 -10.79
C PHE A 359 -0.27 -20.57 -10.92
N ARG A 360 -0.28 -19.59 -11.83
CA ARG A 360 0.78 -18.55 -11.87
C ARG A 360 0.84 -17.76 -10.56
N SER A 361 -0.32 -17.46 -9.97
CA SER A 361 -0.41 -16.74 -8.71
C SER A 361 0.11 -17.57 -7.53
N ILE A 362 -0.28 -18.86 -7.47
CA ILE A 362 0.17 -19.80 -6.44
C ILE A 362 1.70 -19.95 -6.49
N GLU A 363 2.29 -20.09 -7.67
CA GLU A 363 3.75 -20.17 -7.83
C GLU A 363 4.44 -18.89 -7.31
N ALA A 364 3.95 -17.72 -7.74
CA ALA A 364 4.53 -16.43 -7.36
C ALA A 364 4.41 -16.17 -5.85
N ILE A 365 3.26 -16.44 -5.24
CA ILE A 365 3.04 -16.19 -3.82
C ILE A 365 3.81 -17.18 -2.95
N THR A 366 3.96 -18.45 -3.38
CA THR A 366 4.76 -19.44 -2.66
C THR A 366 6.23 -19.03 -2.58
N LYS A 367 6.79 -18.46 -3.65
CA LYS A 367 8.15 -17.87 -3.63
C LYS A 367 8.23 -16.69 -2.65
N THR A 368 7.23 -15.82 -2.67
CA THR A 368 7.14 -14.66 -1.75
C THR A 368 7.02 -15.11 -0.28
N ARG A 369 6.40 -16.26 -0.01
CA ARG A 369 6.10 -16.79 1.33
C ARG A 369 7.06 -17.90 1.79
N ASP A 370 8.28 -17.88 1.23
CA ASP A 370 9.39 -18.75 1.58
C ASP A 370 9.06 -20.25 1.42
N GLY A 371 8.59 -20.61 0.22
CA GLY A 371 8.33 -21.99 -0.18
C GLY A 371 7.04 -22.60 0.36
N LYS A 372 6.20 -21.80 1.05
CA LYS A 372 4.91 -22.24 1.61
C LYS A 372 3.74 -21.44 1.04
N GLN A 373 2.56 -22.06 0.96
CA GLN A 373 1.36 -21.43 0.39
C GLN A 373 0.78 -20.35 1.31
N ARG A 374 0.60 -20.67 2.59
CA ARG A 374 0.05 -19.84 3.68
C ARG A 374 -1.22 -19.07 3.28
N PHE A 375 -2.16 -19.74 2.61
CA PHE A 375 -3.46 -19.14 2.31
C PHE A 375 -4.23 -18.92 3.61
N VAL A 376 -4.78 -17.72 3.77
CA VAL A 376 -5.60 -17.38 4.93
C VAL A 376 -7.02 -17.86 4.67
N LEU A 377 -7.50 -18.79 5.51
CA LEU A 377 -8.86 -19.32 5.44
C LEU A 377 -9.64 -18.85 6.66
N ALA A 378 -10.73 -18.11 6.44
CA ALA A 378 -11.56 -17.56 7.49
C ALA A 378 -12.47 -18.63 8.10
N GLY A 379 -12.72 -18.58 9.40
CA GLY A 379 -13.75 -19.43 10.02
C GLY A 379 -13.43 -19.95 11.41
N PRO A 380 -14.36 -19.82 12.38
CA PRO A 380 -15.57 -18.98 12.32
C PRO A 380 -15.19 -17.49 12.21
N TYR A 381 -16.13 -16.61 11.88
CA TYR A 381 -15.80 -15.19 11.71
C TYR A 381 -15.09 -14.55 12.91
N GLY A 382 -14.11 -13.70 12.60
CA GLY A 382 -13.18 -13.15 13.58
C GLY A 382 -12.02 -14.09 13.93
N LYS A 383 -11.91 -15.24 13.25
CA LYS A 383 -10.77 -16.16 13.30
C LYS A 383 -10.37 -16.61 11.89
N CYS A 384 -9.14 -17.08 11.76
CA CYS A 384 -8.64 -17.72 10.55
C CYS A 384 -7.57 -18.77 10.87
N MET A 385 -7.24 -19.57 9.86
CA MET A 385 -6.09 -20.47 9.84
C MET A 385 -5.24 -20.26 8.59
N PHE A 386 -4.02 -20.81 8.60
CA PHE A 386 -3.11 -20.77 7.45
C PHE A 386 -3.00 -22.16 6.81
N ALA A 387 -3.42 -22.28 5.56
CA ALA A 387 -3.36 -23.52 4.80
C ALA A 387 -2.07 -23.62 3.98
N ASN A 388 -1.42 -24.79 4.05
CA ASN A 388 -0.20 -25.14 3.30
C ASN A 388 -0.31 -26.48 2.57
N ASP A 389 -1.48 -27.10 2.66
CA ASP A 389 -1.78 -28.46 2.21
C ASP A 389 -2.79 -28.48 1.05
N ILE A 390 -2.99 -27.33 0.39
CA ILE A 390 -3.95 -27.23 -0.72
C ILE A 390 -3.33 -27.89 -1.94
N SER A 391 -3.92 -28.99 -2.40
CA SER A 391 -3.45 -29.70 -3.59
C SER A 391 -3.90 -28.99 -4.88
N ASP A 392 -3.21 -29.24 -6.00
CA ASP A 392 -3.64 -28.74 -7.32
C ASP A 392 -5.06 -29.19 -7.69
N ILE A 393 -5.49 -30.38 -7.22
CA ILE A 393 -6.86 -30.88 -7.41
C ILE A 393 -7.83 -30.01 -6.60
N GLU A 394 -7.53 -29.75 -5.33
CA GLU A 394 -8.36 -28.89 -4.48
C GLU A 394 -8.45 -27.47 -5.05
N PHE A 395 -7.35 -26.88 -5.52
CA PHE A 395 -7.37 -25.56 -6.16
C PHE A 395 -8.35 -25.50 -7.35
N ARG A 396 -8.34 -26.52 -8.22
CA ARG A 396 -9.28 -26.63 -9.35
C ARG A 396 -10.72 -26.85 -8.90
N ASP A 397 -10.94 -27.72 -7.93
CA ASP A 397 -12.26 -28.02 -7.41
C ASP A 397 -12.90 -26.77 -6.76
N ILE A 398 -12.12 -26.01 -5.99
CA ILE A 398 -12.58 -24.74 -5.43
C ILE A 398 -12.86 -23.72 -6.53
N LEU A 399 -12.03 -23.65 -7.58
CA LEU A 399 -12.29 -22.74 -8.70
C LEU A 399 -13.63 -23.08 -9.38
N ALA A 400 -13.88 -24.36 -9.67
CA ALA A 400 -15.14 -24.81 -10.25
C ALA A 400 -16.35 -24.51 -9.35
N LYS A 401 -16.23 -24.79 -8.04
CA LYS A 401 -17.28 -24.47 -7.05
C LYS A 401 -17.53 -22.97 -6.96
N HIS A 402 -16.48 -22.15 -6.96
CA HIS A 402 -16.57 -20.70 -6.90
C HIS A 402 -17.32 -20.15 -8.12
N LYS A 403 -16.89 -20.54 -9.34
CA LYS A 403 -17.57 -20.16 -10.58
C LYS A 403 -19.04 -20.59 -10.59
N GLY A 404 -19.32 -21.83 -10.20
CA GLY A 404 -20.69 -22.36 -10.12
C GLY A 404 -21.57 -21.61 -9.12
N TYR A 405 -21.02 -21.32 -7.94
CA TYR A 405 -21.72 -20.57 -6.89
C TYR A 405 -22.05 -19.14 -7.35
N VAL A 406 -21.08 -18.42 -7.89
CA VAL A 406 -21.29 -17.04 -8.39
C VAL A 406 -22.28 -17.02 -9.55
N GLN A 407 -22.16 -17.94 -10.51
CA GLN A 407 -23.09 -18.04 -11.63
C GLN A 407 -24.53 -18.36 -11.18
N SER A 408 -24.70 -19.15 -10.11
CA SER A 408 -26.01 -19.47 -9.55
C SER A 408 -26.60 -18.32 -8.74
N ARG A 409 -25.78 -17.62 -7.93
CA ARG A 409 -26.27 -16.59 -6.99
C ARG A 409 -26.43 -15.23 -7.66
N TYR A 410 -25.58 -14.92 -8.63
CA TYR A 410 -25.52 -13.63 -9.32
C TYR A 410 -25.57 -13.81 -10.86
N PRO A 411 -26.62 -14.43 -11.43
CA PRO A 411 -26.66 -14.78 -12.84
C PRO A 411 -26.55 -13.57 -13.79
N GLU A 412 -27.08 -12.42 -13.37
CA GLU A 412 -27.10 -11.19 -14.17
C GLU A 412 -25.76 -10.46 -14.16
N THR A 413 -25.15 -10.29 -12.99
CA THR A 413 -23.87 -9.56 -12.85
C THR A 413 -22.66 -10.45 -13.07
N LYS A 414 -22.82 -11.78 -12.95
CA LYS A 414 -21.74 -12.78 -12.94
C LYS A 414 -20.65 -12.42 -11.92
N GLY A 415 -21.05 -11.84 -10.79
CA GLY A 415 -20.13 -11.39 -9.74
C GLY A 415 -19.40 -10.07 -10.02
N ALA A 416 -19.72 -9.37 -11.12
CA ALA A 416 -19.16 -8.05 -11.42
C ALA A 416 -19.50 -7.03 -10.32
N GLY A 417 -18.61 -6.06 -10.15
CA GLY A 417 -18.74 -4.96 -9.20
C GLY A 417 -18.89 -3.62 -9.91
N GLN A 418 -19.14 -2.56 -9.13
CA GLN A 418 -19.24 -1.19 -9.59
C GLN A 418 -17.87 -0.51 -9.54
N ASP A 419 -17.52 0.20 -10.63
CA ASP A 419 -16.25 0.92 -10.76
C ASP A 419 -15.02 0.02 -10.48
N ALA A 420 -15.04 -1.22 -10.97
CA ALA A 420 -14.03 -2.23 -10.63
C ALA A 420 -12.64 -1.95 -11.23
N TYR A 421 -12.58 -1.22 -12.34
CA TYR A 421 -11.36 -0.92 -13.07
C TYR A 421 -10.78 0.43 -12.67
N ALA A 422 -9.45 0.52 -12.72
CA ALA A 422 -8.71 1.75 -12.50
C ALA A 422 -9.06 2.79 -13.58
N ASP A 423 -9.45 3.98 -13.15
CA ASP A 423 -9.74 5.11 -14.05
C ASP A 423 -8.53 6.05 -14.21
N ALA A 424 -8.74 7.20 -14.85
CA ALA A 424 -7.67 8.17 -15.08
C ALA A 424 -7.06 8.72 -13.78
N GLY A 425 -7.86 8.86 -12.72
CA GLY A 425 -7.38 9.31 -11.41
C GLY A 425 -6.56 8.22 -10.70
N ASP A 426 -6.98 6.96 -10.82
CA ASP A 426 -6.22 5.81 -10.30
C ASP A 426 -4.86 5.65 -10.97
N LEU A 427 -4.79 5.87 -12.29
CA LEU A 427 -3.58 5.60 -13.07
C LEU A 427 -2.68 6.82 -13.21
N GLY A 428 -3.22 8.03 -13.09
CA GLY A 428 -2.52 9.26 -13.46
C GLY A 428 -2.38 9.43 -14.97
N ALA A 429 -3.23 8.76 -15.76
CA ALA A 429 -3.24 8.82 -17.22
C ALA A 429 -4.58 8.27 -17.75
N ASP A 430 -5.02 8.75 -18.91
CA ASP A 430 -6.24 8.25 -19.58
C ASP A 430 -6.05 6.77 -20.00
N PRO A 431 -6.83 5.82 -19.43
CA PRO A 431 -6.72 4.41 -19.77
C PRO A 431 -6.99 4.12 -21.26
N GLU A 432 -7.89 4.86 -21.90
CA GLU A 432 -8.20 4.69 -23.32
C GLU A 432 -7.07 5.20 -24.22
N ALA A 433 -6.38 6.28 -23.83
CA ALA A 433 -5.16 6.72 -24.49
C ALA A 433 -4.06 5.66 -24.39
N LEU A 434 -3.82 5.10 -23.20
CA LEU A 434 -2.84 4.03 -22.99
C LEU A 434 -3.16 2.77 -23.80
N LYS A 435 -4.45 2.46 -23.99
CA LYS A 435 -4.88 1.34 -24.84
C LYS A 435 -4.50 1.58 -26.30
N ARG A 436 -4.84 2.76 -26.84
CA ARG A 436 -4.50 3.15 -28.21
C ARG A 436 -2.99 3.14 -28.45
N GLU A 437 -2.20 3.61 -27.49
CA GLU A 437 -0.72 3.58 -27.57
C GLU A 437 -0.18 2.15 -27.65
N LYS A 438 -0.71 1.22 -26.83
CA LYS A 438 -0.31 -0.19 -26.88
C LYS A 438 -0.71 -0.87 -28.19
N GLU A 439 -1.91 -0.61 -28.69
CA GLU A 439 -2.39 -1.15 -29.96
C GLU A 439 -1.55 -0.62 -31.14
N ALA A 440 -1.21 0.67 -31.12
CA ALA A 440 -0.30 1.27 -32.09
C ALA A 440 1.11 0.65 -32.03
N ALA A 441 1.67 0.44 -30.83
CA ALA A 441 2.97 -0.20 -30.65
C ALA A 441 2.97 -1.67 -31.12
N ALA A 442 1.90 -2.41 -30.86
CA ALA A 442 1.73 -3.78 -31.33
C ALA A 442 1.63 -3.85 -32.87
N THR A 443 0.90 -2.91 -33.48
CA THR A 443 0.74 -2.80 -34.94
C THR A 443 2.04 -2.34 -35.62
N ALA A 444 2.82 -1.47 -34.98
CA ALA A 444 4.14 -1.08 -35.47
C ALA A 444 5.13 -2.25 -35.43
N ASN A 445 5.09 -3.08 -34.37
CA ASN A 445 5.92 -4.27 -34.26
C ASN A 445 5.51 -5.39 -35.24
N SER A 446 4.22 -5.50 -35.60
CA SER A 446 3.77 -6.48 -36.61
C SER A 446 4.13 -6.04 -38.03
N ASN A 447 4.00 -4.74 -38.34
CA ASN A 447 4.36 -4.17 -39.65
C ASN A 447 5.88 -3.98 -39.86
N GLY A 448 6.67 -3.97 -38.79
CA GLY A 448 8.13 -3.90 -38.83
C GLY A 448 8.86 -5.22 -39.14
N SER A 449 8.13 -6.34 -39.31
CA SER A 449 8.77 -7.65 -39.57
C SER A 449 9.15 -7.92 -41.03
N SER A 450 9.01 -6.94 -41.93
CA SER A 450 9.58 -7.02 -43.29
C SER A 450 10.74 -6.04 -43.47
N SER A 451 11.96 -6.61 -43.45
CA SER A 451 13.24 -6.01 -43.83
C SER A 451 13.74 -4.79 -43.02
N SER A 452 14.65 -5.04 -42.07
CA SER A 452 15.97 -4.41 -42.09
C SER A 452 16.93 -5.18 -41.17
N LYS A 453 18.12 -5.50 -41.69
CA LYS A 453 19.23 -5.98 -40.87
C LYS A 453 19.68 -4.82 -39.98
N LEU A 454 19.32 -4.85 -38.70
CA LEU A 454 19.89 -3.97 -37.69
C LEU A 454 21.31 -4.43 -37.39
N THR A 455 22.30 -3.69 -37.90
CA THR A 455 23.65 -3.65 -37.35
C THR A 455 23.59 -3.23 -35.87
N PRO A 456 24.40 -3.81 -34.97
CA PRO A 456 24.34 -3.45 -33.56
C PRO A 456 24.85 -2.02 -33.34
N ALA A 457 24.07 -1.22 -32.61
CA ALA A 457 24.54 0.06 -32.08
C ALA A 457 25.66 -0.19 -31.04
N PRO A 458 26.65 0.70 -30.90
CA PRO A 458 27.73 0.52 -29.94
C PRO A 458 27.18 0.60 -28.50
N LYS A 459 27.65 -0.30 -27.65
CA LYS A 459 27.45 -0.22 -26.19
C LYS A 459 28.16 1.04 -25.68
N GLU A 460 27.41 2.04 -25.26
CA GLU A 460 27.94 3.08 -24.37
C GLU A 460 28.18 2.46 -22.99
N ILE A 461 29.45 2.14 -22.74
CA ILE A 461 29.97 1.84 -21.41
C ILE A 461 30.09 3.18 -20.68
N TRP A 462 29.40 3.32 -19.56
CA TRP A 462 29.64 4.41 -18.62
C TRP A 462 31.06 4.29 -18.07
N THR A 463 31.98 5.13 -18.56
CA THR A 463 33.31 5.32 -17.98
C THR A 463 33.23 6.41 -16.91
N PRO A 464 33.74 6.18 -15.68
CA PRO A 464 33.80 7.23 -14.67
C PRO A 464 34.70 8.37 -15.17
N GLY A 465 34.14 9.58 -15.19
CA GLY A 465 34.90 10.80 -15.46
C GLY A 465 36.04 10.96 -14.45
N SER A 466 37.22 11.24 -14.98
CA SER A 466 38.43 11.58 -14.22
C SER A 466 38.16 12.71 -13.24
N ALA A 467 38.32 12.44 -11.94
CA ALA A 467 38.41 13.46 -10.90
C ALA A 467 39.62 14.39 -11.19
N PRO A 468 39.51 15.71 -10.98
CA PRO A 468 40.66 16.59 -11.10
C PRO A 468 41.66 16.30 -9.97
N ALA A 469 42.92 16.14 -10.34
CA ALA A 469 44.03 15.88 -9.43
C ALA A 469 44.11 16.94 -8.33
N ALA A 470 44.08 16.49 -7.07
CA ALA A 470 44.44 17.30 -5.92
C ALA A 470 45.91 17.73 -6.06
N LYS A 471 46.15 19.04 -6.15
CA LYS A 471 47.49 19.61 -5.98
C LYS A 471 47.93 19.38 -4.53
N ALA A 472 48.98 18.59 -4.36
CA ALA A 472 49.75 18.57 -3.13
C ALA A 472 50.33 19.97 -2.87
N VAL A 473 50.01 20.53 -1.70
CA VAL A 473 50.76 21.64 -1.13
C VAL A 473 51.70 21.03 -0.09
N ALA A 474 52.99 21.07 -0.39
CA ALA A 474 54.06 20.80 0.56
C ALA A 474 54.88 22.08 0.72
N ALA A 475 54.70 22.74 1.86
CA ALA A 475 55.69 23.46 2.67
C ALA A 475 54.96 23.98 3.91
#